data_AF-A0A643ATM0-F1
#
_entry.id   AF-A0A643ATM0-F1
#
_cell.length_a   1.000
_cell.length_b   1.000
_cell.length_c   1.000
_cell.angle_alpha   90.00
_cell.angle_beta   90.00
_cell.angle_gamma   90.00
#
_symmetry.space_group_name_H-M   'P 1'
#
loop_
_entity.id
_entity.type
_entity.pdbx_description
1 polymer ?
#
loop_
_entity_poly.entity_id
_entity_poly.type
_entity_poly.pdbx_seq_one_letter_code
_entity_poly.pdbx_strand_id
1 'polypeptide(L)'
;IEVERSLYSDHELRALDEAQQLAKKKSDLYGEEEDERNILLLQDLEDMWEQKFLQFKPGARITEADVKNDRTSLHRKLDRNLILLIKEKLGDQDVWMLPQAEWQPGETLRRTAERTLATLS
;
A
#
# COMPACT_ATOMS: atom_id res chain seq x y z
N ILE A 1 -8.69 -19.53 12.34
CA ILE A 1 -10.15 -19.42 12.11
C ILE A 1 -10.51 -19.28 10.63
N GLU A 2 -9.94 -18.34 9.86
CA GLU A 2 -10.30 -18.20 8.42
C GLU A 2 -9.98 -19.47 7.61
N VAL A 3 -8.75 -20.00 7.72
CA VAL A 3 -8.32 -21.19 6.97
C VAL A 3 -9.02 -22.48 7.43
N GLU A 4 -9.32 -22.61 8.72
CA GLU A 4 -9.94 -23.83 9.28
C GLU A 4 -11.43 -23.96 8.93
N ARG A 5 -12.04 -22.89 8.41
CA ARG A 5 -13.45 -22.83 8.03
C ARG A 5 -13.64 -22.53 6.53
N SER A 6 -12.56 -22.46 5.77
CA SER A 6 -12.62 -22.30 4.31
C SER A 6 -12.76 -23.66 3.62
N LEU A 7 -13.40 -23.64 2.45
CA LEU A 7 -13.33 -24.75 1.51
C LEU A 7 -11.99 -24.72 0.77
N TYR A 8 -11.62 -25.84 0.15
CA TYR A 8 -10.45 -25.89 -0.71
C TYR A 8 -10.60 -24.93 -1.89
N SER A 9 -9.54 -24.16 -2.12
CA SER A 9 -9.40 -23.32 -3.30
C SER A 9 -8.96 -24.13 -4.52
N ASP A 10 -9.19 -23.60 -5.71
CA ASP A 10 -8.76 -24.24 -6.96
C ASP A 10 -7.23 -24.45 -7.02
N HIS A 11 -6.46 -23.58 -6.34
CA HIS A 11 -5.00 -23.72 -6.19
C HIS A 11 -4.65 -24.95 -5.35
N GLU A 12 -5.29 -25.14 -4.20
CA GLU A 12 -5.05 -26.28 -3.32
C GLU A 12 -5.50 -27.60 -3.96
N LEU A 13 -6.64 -27.61 -4.65
CA LEU A 13 -7.12 -28.78 -5.38
C LEU A 13 -6.13 -29.21 -6.47
N ARG A 14 -5.63 -28.24 -7.25
CA ARG A 14 -4.64 -28.50 -8.30
C ARG A 14 -3.30 -28.99 -7.73
N ALA A 15 -2.84 -28.43 -6.61
CA ALA A 15 -1.64 -28.92 -5.91
C ALA A 15 -1.79 -30.38 -5.48
N LEU A 16 -2.95 -30.75 -4.92
CA LEU A 16 -3.23 -32.12 -4.49
C LEU A 16 -3.26 -33.09 -5.69
N ASP A 17 -3.92 -32.72 -6.78
CA ASP A 17 -3.99 -33.53 -7.99
C ASP A 17 -2.61 -33.72 -8.64
N GLU A 18 -1.81 -32.65 -8.78
CA GLU A 18 -0.45 -32.71 -9.31
C GLU A 18 0.46 -33.60 -8.43
N ALA A 19 0.36 -33.48 -7.11
CA ALA A 19 1.13 -34.31 -6.18
C ALA A 19 0.75 -35.80 -6.26
N GLN A 20 -0.54 -36.12 -6.40
CA GLN A 20 -1.01 -37.50 -6.59
C GLN A 20 -0.52 -38.09 -7.92
N GLN A 21 -0.56 -37.32 -9.00
CA GLN A 21 -0.06 -37.75 -10.31
C GLN A 21 1.45 -38.01 -10.27
N LEU A 22 2.23 -37.14 -9.64
CA LEU A 22 3.68 -37.34 -9.48
C LEU A 22 4.00 -38.56 -8.62
N ALA A 23 3.24 -38.81 -7.56
CA ALA A 23 3.42 -40.00 -6.71
C ALA A 23 3.14 -41.30 -7.49
N LYS A 24 2.05 -41.34 -8.28
CA LYS A 24 1.72 -42.48 -9.15
C LYS A 24 2.77 -42.71 -10.24
N LYS A 25 3.21 -41.65 -10.93
CA LYS A 25 4.29 -41.73 -11.94
C LYS A 25 5.62 -42.22 -11.33
N LYS A 26 5.88 -41.91 -10.05
CA LYS A 26 7.08 -42.38 -9.35
C LYS A 26 6.98 -43.86 -8.93
N SER A 27 5.79 -44.38 -8.65
CA SER A 27 5.57 -45.80 -8.35
C SER A 27 5.50 -46.68 -9.60
N ASP A 28 4.90 -46.15 -10.67
CA ASP A 28 4.66 -46.84 -11.93
C ASP A 28 5.86 -46.60 -12.86
N LEU A 29 6.95 -47.33 -12.63
CA LEU A 29 8.20 -47.15 -13.38
C LEU A 29 8.14 -47.57 -14.87
N TYR A 30 7.03 -48.14 -15.36
CA TYR A 30 6.81 -48.56 -16.74
C TYR A 30 5.31 -48.62 -17.07
N GLY A 31 4.75 -47.58 -17.68
CA GLY A 31 3.34 -47.60 -18.12
C GLY A 31 2.87 -46.30 -18.76
N GLU A 32 2.96 -46.27 -20.10
CA GLU A 32 2.26 -45.43 -21.07
C GLU A 32 2.33 -43.89 -20.93
N GLU A 33 3.01 -43.29 -21.91
CA GLU A 33 3.22 -41.86 -22.12
C GLU A 33 1.95 -41.19 -22.67
N GLU A 34 0.90 -41.03 -21.87
CA GLU A 34 -0.25 -40.21 -22.26
C GLU A 34 -0.63 -39.23 -21.14
N ASP A 35 0.05 -38.09 -21.15
CA ASP A 35 -0.57 -36.81 -21.50
C ASP A 35 0.44 -35.69 -21.22
N GLU A 36 0.86 -35.03 -22.30
CA GLU A 36 1.78 -33.91 -22.24
C GLU A 36 1.11 -32.71 -21.57
N ARG A 37 1.33 -32.66 -20.26
CA ARG A 37 2.03 -31.57 -19.56
C ARG A 37 1.29 -30.24 -19.55
N ASN A 38 0.62 -30.02 -18.44
CA ASN A 38 0.56 -28.68 -17.86
C ASN A 38 2.01 -28.13 -17.81
N ILE A 39 2.30 -27.14 -18.66
CA ILE A 39 3.68 -26.66 -18.94
C ILE A 39 4.34 -26.07 -17.69
N LEU A 40 3.53 -25.67 -16.70
CA LEU A 40 3.97 -25.10 -15.43
C LEU A 40 3.34 -25.89 -14.29
N LEU A 41 4.17 -26.44 -13.40
CA LEU A 41 3.71 -26.97 -12.13
C LEU A 41 3.27 -25.82 -11.21
N LEU A 42 2.44 -26.12 -10.21
CA LEU A 42 2.10 -25.13 -9.19
C LEU A 42 3.33 -24.57 -8.48
N GLN A 43 4.33 -25.41 -8.23
CA GLN A 43 5.59 -25.01 -7.60
C GLN A 43 6.33 -23.96 -8.46
N ASP A 44 6.36 -24.14 -9.78
CA ASP A 44 6.96 -23.15 -10.69
C ASP A 44 6.21 -21.81 -10.61
N LEU A 45 4.88 -21.84 -10.49
CA LEU A 45 4.06 -20.63 -10.35
C LEU A 45 4.30 -19.92 -9.02
N GLU A 46 4.42 -20.66 -7.91
CA GLU A 46 4.74 -20.12 -6.59
C GLU A 46 6.13 -19.47 -6.60
N ASP A 47 7.13 -20.16 -7.17
CA ASP A 47 8.49 -19.62 -7.34
C ASP A 47 8.48 -18.34 -8.18
N MET A 48 7.69 -18.29 -9.25
CA MET A 48 7.53 -17.07 -10.07
C MET A 48 6.92 -15.92 -9.27
N TRP A 49 5.93 -16.18 -8.40
CA TRP A 49 5.32 -15.17 -7.54
C TRP A 49 6.30 -14.66 -6.49
N GLU A 50 7.06 -15.57 -5.87
CA GLU A 50 8.11 -15.21 -4.91
C GLU A 50 9.19 -14.36 -5.56
N GLN A 51 9.66 -14.73 -6.76
CA GLN A 51 10.65 -13.96 -7.50
C GLN A 51 10.16 -12.54 -7.80
N LYS A 52 8.90 -12.39 -8.24
CA LYS A 52 8.30 -11.06 -8.48
C LYS A 52 8.19 -10.26 -7.19
N PHE A 53 7.82 -10.89 -6.09
CA PHE A 53 7.75 -10.24 -4.78
C PHE A 53 9.12 -9.77 -4.30
N LEU A 54 10.17 -10.59 -4.45
CA LEU A 54 11.54 -10.24 -4.08
C LEU A 54 12.12 -9.11 -4.94
N GLN A 55 11.74 -9.04 -6.22
CA GLN A 55 12.12 -7.93 -7.11
C GLN A 55 11.43 -6.61 -6.72
N PHE A 56 10.21 -6.68 -6.18
CA PHE A 56 9.45 -5.51 -5.77
C PHE A 56 9.90 -5.01 -4.39
N LYS A 57 10.47 -3.80 -4.35
CA LYS A 57 10.77 -3.13 -3.08
C LYS A 57 9.59 -2.25 -2.68
N PRO A 58 8.88 -2.57 -1.57
CA PRO A 58 7.79 -1.71 -1.11
C PRO A 58 8.35 -0.36 -0.67
N GLY A 59 7.52 0.69 -0.83
CA GLY A 59 7.84 2.03 -0.33
C GLY A 59 8.02 2.03 1.18
N ALA A 60 8.96 2.81 1.69
CA ALA A 60 9.20 2.93 3.12
C ALA A 60 7.99 3.54 3.82
N ARG A 61 7.48 2.86 4.86
CA ARG A 61 6.39 3.38 5.69
C ARG A 61 6.83 4.56 6.56
N ILE A 62 8.10 4.58 6.93
CA ILE A 62 8.76 5.64 7.68
C ILE A 62 9.58 6.43 6.68
N THR A 63 9.29 7.71 6.52
CA THR A 63 9.99 8.56 5.57
C THR A 63 11.21 9.23 6.23
N GLU A 64 12.10 9.80 5.44
CA GLU A 64 13.21 10.60 5.98
C GLU A 64 12.73 11.77 6.84
N ALA A 65 11.58 12.35 6.49
CA ALA A 65 10.96 13.43 7.24
C ALA A 65 10.49 12.99 8.64
N ASP A 66 10.09 11.72 8.79
CA ASP A 66 9.77 11.15 10.11
C ASP A 66 11.03 11.01 10.96
N VAL A 67 12.14 10.56 10.37
CA VAL A 67 13.42 10.37 11.06
C VAL A 67 14.04 11.72 11.47
N LYS A 68 14.05 12.68 10.54
CA LYS A 68 14.57 14.05 10.78
C LYS A 68 13.60 14.90 11.62
N ASN A 69 12.38 14.42 11.83
CA ASN A 69 11.28 15.15 12.47
C ASN A 69 11.01 16.52 11.81
N ASP A 70 11.10 16.57 10.48
CA ASP A 70 10.83 17.77 9.71
C ASP A 70 9.32 18.03 9.68
N ARG A 71 8.91 19.18 10.23
CA ARG A 71 7.51 19.61 10.35
C ARG A 71 7.05 20.50 9.19
N THR A 72 7.95 20.82 8.26
CA THR A 72 7.65 21.63 7.08
C THR A 72 7.28 20.77 5.87
N SER A 73 7.80 19.55 5.80
CA SER A 73 7.49 18.61 4.72
C SER A 73 6.11 17.93 4.90
N LEU A 74 5.41 17.72 3.78
CA LEU A 74 4.13 16.99 3.75
C LEU A 74 4.32 15.46 3.80
N HIS A 75 5.50 14.97 3.43
CA HIS A 75 5.83 13.54 3.38
C HIS A 75 6.16 12.93 4.76
N ARG A 76 5.58 13.47 5.84
CA ARG A 76 5.78 13.03 7.22
C ARG A 76 4.49 12.38 7.72
N LYS A 77 4.58 11.34 8.55
CA LYS A 77 3.45 10.71 9.24
C LYS A 77 2.29 10.39 8.30
N LEU A 78 2.57 9.60 7.27
CA LEU A 78 1.58 9.16 6.26
C LEU A 78 0.43 8.32 6.86
N ASP A 79 0.60 7.87 8.10
CA ASP A 79 -0.40 7.16 8.89
C ASP A 79 -1.48 8.08 9.50
N ARG A 80 -1.28 9.40 9.50
CA ARG A 80 -2.15 10.36 10.20
C ARG A 80 -2.52 11.57 9.36
N ASN A 81 -3.65 12.19 9.69
CA ASN A 81 -4.03 13.48 9.13
C ASN A 81 -3.13 14.59 9.67
N LEU A 82 -2.61 15.42 8.76
CA LEU A 82 -1.82 16.61 9.06
C LEU A 82 -2.69 17.86 8.99
N ILE A 83 -2.41 18.84 9.85
CA ILE A 83 -3.09 20.15 9.87
C ILE A 83 -2.02 21.22 9.64
N LEU A 84 -2.32 22.16 8.74
CA LEU A 84 -1.44 23.28 8.44
C LEU A 84 -1.45 24.31 9.58
N LEU A 85 -0.27 24.72 10.03
CA LEU A 85 -0.06 25.82 10.97
C LEU A 85 0.92 26.82 10.38
N ILE A 86 0.65 28.10 10.61
CA ILE A 86 1.46 29.22 10.14
C ILE A 86 1.89 30.04 11.34
N LYS A 87 3.09 30.60 11.25
CA LYS A 87 3.64 31.52 12.24
C LYS A 87 3.35 32.95 11.78
N GLU A 88 2.44 33.64 12.45
CA GLU A 88 2.12 35.05 12.19
C GLU A 88 2.64 35.94 13.32
N LYS A 89 2.98 37.18 12.98
CA LYS A 89 3.44 38.17 13.95
C LYS A 89 2.28 39.08 14.35
N LEU A 90 1.78 38.91 15.57
CA LEU A 90 0.75 39.78 16.15
C LEU A 90 1.42 40.76 17.12
N GLY A 91 1.51 42.02 16.69
CA GLY A 91 2.26 43.05 17.41
C GLY A 91 3.74 42.70 17.48
N ASP A 92 4.26 42.51 18.69
CA ASP A 92 5.67 42.15 18.94
C ASP A 92 5.90 40.66 19.18
N GLN A 93 4.85 39.83 19.15
CA GLN A 93 4.95 38.39 19.41
C GLN A 93 4.69 37.56 18.16
N ASP A 94 5.47 36.50 18.00
CA ASP A 94 5.22 35.49 16.99
C ASP A 94 4.34 34.38 17.56
N VAL A 95 3.20 34.11 16.94
CA VAL A 95 2.22 33.12 17.38
C VAL A 95 1.96 32.10 16.27
N TRP A 96 1.83 30.83 16.65
CA TRP A 96 1.40 29.77 15.74
C TRP A 96 -0.12 29.68 15.71
N MET A 97 -0.68 29.77 14.51
CA MET A 97 -2.13 29.81 14.30
C MET A 97 -2.53 29.16 12.98
N LEU A 98 -3.84 28.92 12.86
CA LEU A 98 -4.41 28.46 11.60
C LEU A 98 -4.40 29.61 10.58
N PRO A 99 -4.30 29.30 9.28
CA PRO A 99 -4.44 30.31 8.26
C PRO A 99 -5.83 30.95 8.31
N GLN A 100 -5.88 32.26 8.58
CA GLN A 100 -7.11 33.04 8.70
C GLN A 100 -7.00 34.33 7.90
N ALA A 101 -8.14 34.87 7.48
CA ALA A 101 -8.21 36.19 6.85
C ALA A 101 -9.48 36.90 7.28
N GLU A 102 -9.40 38.22 7.30
CA GLU A 102 -10.57 39.07 7.55
C GLU A 102 -11.61 38.90 6.45
N TRP A 103 -12.87 38.76 6.86
CA TRP A 103 -14.00 38.67 5.94
C TRP A 103 -14.25 40.03 5.26
N GLN A 104 -14.55 39.98 3.97
CA GLN A 104 -14.83 41.18 3.16
C GLN A 104 -16.31 41.23 2.75
N PRO A 105 -16.97 42.41 2.79
CA PRO A 105 -18.34 42.56 2.34
C PRO A 105 -18.51 42.16 0.87
N GLY A 106 -19.45 41.26 0.60
CA GLY A 106 -19.69 40.72 -0.75
C GLY A 106 -19.17 39.29 -0.98
N GLU A 107 -18.48 38.69 -0.01
CA GLU A 107 -18.03 37.28 -0.06
C GLU A 107 -18.77 36.38 0.95
N THR A 108 -18.80 35.07 0.69
CA THR A 108 -19.26 34.07 1.67
C THR A 108 -18.10 33.65 2.59
N LEU A 109 -18.40 33.16 3.80
CA LEU A 109 -17.37 32.66 4.73
C LEU A 109 -16.46 31.59 4.10
N ARG A 110 -17.05 30.71 3.26
CA ARG A 110 -16.28 29.71 2.50
C ARG A 110 -15.33 30.35 1.49
N ARG A 111 -15.77 31.37 0.74
CA ARG A 111 -14.91 32.09 -0.22
C ARG A 111 -13.74 32.78 0.47
N THR A 112 -13.96 33.32 1.67
CA THR A 112 -12.88 33.90 2.47
C THR A 112 -11.82 32.85 2.82
N ALA A 113 -12.21 31.62 3.16
CA ALA A 113 -11.26 30.50 3.38
C ALA A 113 -10.58 30.02 2.09
N GLU A 114 -11.26 30.04 0.94
CA GLU A 114 -10.63 29.73 -0.34
C GLU A 114 -9.58 30.80 -0.72
N ARG A 115 -9.86 32.07 -0.42
CA ARG A 115 -8.91 33.19 -0.60
C ARG A 115 -7.70 33.07 0.33
N THR A 116 -7.88 32.61 1.57
CA THR A 116 -6.74 32.41 2.48
C THR A 116 -5.77 31.40 1.88
N LEU A 117 -6.26 30.26 1.37
CA LEU A 117 -5.42 29.26 0.71
C LEU A 117 -4.66 29.83 -0.49
N ALA A 118 -5.31 30.67 -1.31
CA ALA A 118 -4.67 31.31 -2.46
C ALA A 118 -3.59 32.34 -2.07
N THR A 119 -3.69 32.95 -0.89
CA THR A 119 -2.73 33.96 -0.41
C THR A 119 -1.44 33.32 0.14
N LEU A 120 -1.48 32.03 0.45
CA LEU A 120 -0.39 31.27 1.07
C LEU A 120 0.49 30.50 0.07
N SER A 121 0.04 30.44 -1.20
CA SER A 121 0.78 29.83 -2.31
C SER A 121 1.78 30.80 -2.92
#